data_AF-A0A6N4WK16-F1
#
_entry.id   AF-A0A6N4WK16-F1
#
_cell.length_a   1.000
_cell.length_b   1.000
_cell.length_c   1.000
_cell.angle_alpha   90.00
_cell.angle_beta   90.00
_cell.angle_gamma   90.00
#
_symmetry.space_group_name_H-M   'P 1'
#
loop_
_entity.id
_entity.type
_entity.pdbx_description
1 polymer ?
#
loop_
_entity_poly.entity_id
_entity_poly.type
_entity_poly.pdbx_seq_one_letter_code
_entity_poly.pdbx_strand_id
1 'polypeptide(L)'
;MATTAKSRAAITSFLAAGAATTGLLAAAAMGSAPTANASCASFFGLGNSADCTSTPLSIAIAIGNGATANATGLFGAAFALGTNSAATTSDAFTFATAVGDGSAANAGGLFAFATQLGPNGSAITKGSGLFGNIGANIALNVTAPWAPANSSTVTAGGTGAGGNVAINLFGTGTAGNPTSMHVTSAGQFGIATNVGGSNNAVESGLSGAGSVINLATNLFGSNNTVSAQGGIFNWATSILGNANTVATYGSLFNTASSILGSNNTVSTFGGYLNWGRSLFGDGNSVSVNGGYQNAARTLFGNGNQVDVTGGNASTAQNIFGTNNLVEVSGGINNAASNLLGGDNNKLTTGGGTLNSVRNIIGSNNILTAGGPGSNWNTVLNALGNGNTITSGGPGGNFTAGFNFLGGGNNVTAGPGPLTLAGTVVTTGQTVTKSGPGIAINQFRVGGASAVGPQSNKGPKSAAAGKSGSGSSGSSTGGSKRGNQ
;
A
#
# COMPACT_ATOMS: atom_id res chain seq x y z
N MET A 1 13.13 12.58 60.53
CA MET A 1 13.26 11.49 61.51
C MET A 1 12.54 10.29 60.90
N ALA A 2 13.16 9.20 60.42
CA ALA A 2 14.42 8.52 60.74
C ALA A 2 14.34 7.54 61.93
N THR A 3 13.90 6.30 61.65
CA THR A 3 14.20 5.01 62.32
C THR A 3 13.52 3.88 61.52
N THR A 4 14.05 2.67 61.30
CA THR A 4 15.41 2.09 61.42
C THR A 4 15.45 0.83 60.53
N ALA A 5 16.61 0.46 59.97
CA ALA A 5 16.76 -0.71 59.09
C ALA A 5 17.73 -1.79 59.63
N LYS A 6 17.37 -3.06 59.41
CA LYS A 6 18.21 -4.28 59.45
C LYS A 6 17.57 -5.32 58.51
N SER A 7 18.26 -6.22 57.81
CA SER A 7 19.69 -6.32 57.47
C SER A 7 19.82 -7.30 56.28
N ARG A 8 20.60 -6.98 55.23
CA ARG A 8 20.72 -7.83 54.02
C ARG A 8 22.15 -8.23 53.60
N ALA A 9 23.15 -7.94 54.43
CA ALA A 9 24.57 -8.14 54.07
C ALA A 9 25.07 -9.61 54.08
N ALA A 10 24.30 -10.55 54.64
CA ALA A 10 24.76 -11.93 54.88
C ALA A 10 24.56 -12.90 53.70
N ILE A 11 23.83 -12.52 52.65
CA ILE A 11 23.41 -13.44 51.58
C ILE A 11 24.39 -13.45 50.40
N THR A 12 25.08 -12.33 50.14
CA THR A 12 25.95 -12.16 48.97
C THR A 12 27.16 -13.10 48.95
N SER A 13 27.62 -13.54 50.13
CA SER A 13 28.80 -14.42 50.27
C SER A 13 28.59 -15.84 49.75
N PHE A 14 27.35 -16.31 49.60
CA PHE A 14 27.06 -17.69 49.19
C PHE A 14 26.93 -17.89 47.66
N LEU A 15 26.77 -16.82 46.88
CA LEU A 15 26.50 -16.91 45.44
C LEU A 15 27.76 -17.03 44.57
N ALA A 16 28.92 -16.53 45.04
CA ALA A 16 30.14 -16.53 44.23
C ALA A 16 30.83 -17.91 44.13
N ALA A 17 30.69 -18.76 45.16
CA ALA A 17 31.40 -20.05 45.22
C ALA A 17 30.81 -21.15 44.32
N GLY A 18 29.55 -21.03 43.91
CA GLY A 18 28.85 -22.05 43.11
C GLY A 18 29.09 -21.98 41.59
N ALA A 19 29.72 -20.92 41.09
CA ALA A 19 29.78 -20.63 39.66
C ALA A 19 30.93 -21.32 38.89
N ALA A 20 31.91 -21.92 39.59
CA ALA A 20 33.15 -22.44 38.98
C ALA A 20 33.20 -23.97 38.84
N THR A 21 32.41 -24.72 39.61
CA THR A 21 32.50 -26.20 39.70
C THR A 21 31.47 -26.93 38.83
N THR A 22 30.40 -26.26 38.41
CA THR A 22 29.33 -26.85 37.58
C THR A 22 29.72 -27.03 36.11
N GLY A 23 30.71 -26.28 35.60
CA GLY A 23 31.11 -26.31 34.19
C GLY A 23 31.76 -27.62 33.72
N LEU A 24 32.37 -28.40 34.61
CA LEU A 24 33.20 -29.56 34.22
C LEU A 24 32.45 -30.91 34.25
N LEU A 25 31.36 -31.04 35.03
CA LEU A 25 30.56 -32.28 35.05
C LEU A 25 29.61 -32.38 33.84
N ALA A 26 29.33 -31.28 33.14
CA ALA A 26 28.39 -31.25 32.01
C ALA A 26 28.83 -32.11 30.80
N ALA A 27 30.14 -32.32 30.60
CA ALA A 27 30.65 -33.08 29.45
C ALA A 27 30.64 -34.60 29.65
N ALA A 28 30.81 -35.09 30.89
CA ALA A 28 30.85 -36.52 31.20
C ALA A 28 29.45 -37.11 31.49
N ALA A 29 28.46 -36.27 31.78
CA ALA A 29 27.08 -36.68 32.03
C ALA A 29 26.25 -36.94 30.75
N MET A 30 26.89 -37.02 29.58
CA MET A 30 26.24 -37.45 28.32
C MET A 30 25.98 -38.96 28.28
N GLY A 31 25.23 -39.47 29.27
CA GLY A 31 24.48 -40.70 29.06
C GLY A 31 23.50 -40.47 27.92
N SER A 32 23.48 -41.36 26.93
CA SER A 32 22.54 -41.27 25.81
C SER A 32 21.11 -41.12 26.34
N ALA A 33 20.40 -40.07 25.90
CA ALA A 33 19.06 -39.78 26.39
C ALA A 33 18.16 -41.02 26.30
N PRO A 34 17.41 -41.40 27.36
CA PRO A 34 16.65 -42.64 27.38
C PRO A 34 15.70 -42.75 26.18
N THR A 35 15.61 -43.94 25.59
CA THR A 35 14.72 -44.23 24.46
C THR A 35 13.30 -43.83 24.82
N ALA A 36 12.73 -42.87 24.08
CA ALA A 36 11.38 -42.40 24.35
C ALA A 36 10.39 -43.54 24.05
N ASN A 37 9.62 -43.96 25.05
CA ASN A 37 8.58 -44.98 24.90
C ASN A 37 7.39 -44.41 24.11
N ALA A 38 7.51 -44.42 22.78
CA ALA A 38 6.45 -44.06 21.86
C ALA A 38 5.24 -44.99 22.06
N SER A 39 4.13 -44.43 22.55
CA SER A 39 2.86 -45.13 22.71
C SER A 39 2.04 -44.95 21.44
N CYS A 40 1.73 -46.06 20.77
CA CYS A 40 0.92 -46.07 19.54
C CYS A 40 -0.51 -46.56 19.81
N ALA A 41 -1.46 -45.97 19.09
CA ALA A 41 -2.78 -46.55 18.87
C ALA A 41 -3.12 -46.47 17.38
N SER A 42 -3.36 -47.62 16.75
CA SER A 42 -3.85 -47.72 15.38
C SER A 42 -5.28 -48.24 15.41
N PHE A 43 -6.20 -47.56 14.73
CA PHE A 43 -7.58 -47.99 14.60
C PHE A 43 -7.83 -48.45 13.17
N PHE A 44 -8.49 -49.60 13.03
CA PHE A 44 -8.71 -50.35 11.79
C PHE A 44 -7.44 -50.94 11.11
N GLY A 45 -6.25 -50.79 11.70
CA GLY A 45 -5.00 -51.34 11.16
C GLY A 45 -4.03 -51.91 12.22
N LEU A 46 -2.99 -52.60 11.75
CA LEU A 46 -1.93 -53.17 12.60
C LEU A 46 -0.88 -52.11 12.96
N GLY A 47 -0.62 -51.88 14.24
CA GLY A 47 0.49 -51.02 14.69
C GLY A 47 0.79 -51.13 16.19
N ASN A 48 2.03 -51.46 16.54
CA ASN A 48 2.58 -51.41 17.91
C ASN A 48 4.12 -51.24 17.86
N SER A 49 4.57 -50.25 17.09
CA SER A 49 5.95 -49.97 16.70
C SER A 49 6.13 -48.45 16.65
N ALA A 50 7.33 -47.91 16.90
CA ALA A 50 7.56 -46.45 16.97
C ALA A 50 7.05 -45.65 15.74
N ASP A 51 6.99 -46.31 14.58
CA ASP A 51 6.20 -45.90 13.44
C ASP A 51 4.81 -46.58 13.50
N CYS A 52 3.80 -45.85 13.98
CA CYS A 52 2.41 -46.32 14.07
C CYS A 52 1.76 -46.23 12.67
N THR A 53 1.56 -47.35 11.98
CA THR A 53 0.92 -47.39 10.65
C THR A 53 -0.58 -47.71 10.73
N SER A 54 -1.37 -47.28 9.75
CA SER A 54 -2.80 -47.61 9.64
C SER A 54 -3.32 -47.67 8.20
N THR A 55 -4.12 -48.71 7.95
CA THR A 55 -5.01 -49.04 6.83
C THR A 55 -5.82 -50.28 7.28
N PRO A 56 -7.03 -50.56 6.76
CA PRO A 56 -7.82 -49.77 5.80
C PRO A 56 -8.79 -48.80 6.51
N LEU A 57 -9.01 -47.62 5.94
CA LEU A 57 -9.81 -46.51 6.53
C LEU A 57 -9.23 -45.87 7.83
N SER A 58 -8.07 -46.38 8.28
CA SER A 58 -6.87 -45.58 8.61
C SER A 58 -7.02 -44.39 9.57
N ILE A 59 -6.89 -44.67 10.87
CA ILE A 59 -6.51 -43.67 11.89
C ILE A 59 -5.27 -44.17 12.63
N ALA A 60 -4.21 -43.34 12.68
CA ALA A 60 -2.99 -43.60 13.46
C ALA A 60 -2.74 -42.49 14.48
N ILE A 61 -2.40 -42.88 15.72
CA ILE A 61 -2.04 -41.99 16.81
C ILE A 61 -0.69 -42.41 17.39
N ALA A 62 0.26 -41.48 17.47
CA ALA A 62 1.61 -41.65 17.97
C ALA A 62 1.89 -40.66 19.11
N ILE A 63 2.34 -41.14 20.28
CA ILE A 63 2.61 -40.30 21.46
C ILE A 63 4.01 -40.60 21.99
N GLY A 64 4.97 -39.74 21.70
CA GLY A 64 6.35 -39.82 22.14
C GLY A 64 7.28 -38.91 21.34
N ASN A 65 8.43 -38.56 21.92
CA ASN A 65 9.46 -37.83 21.17
C ASN A 65 10.02 -38.71 20.05
N GLY A 66 10.07 -38.19 18.83
CA GLY A 66 10.44 -38.94 17.62
C GLY A 66 9.40 -39.96 17.14
N ALA A 67 8.17 -39.98 17.69
CA ALA A 67 7.14 -40.94 17.29
C ALA A 67 6.46 -40.54 15.97
N THR A 68 6.21 -41.52 15.09
CA THR A 68 5.61 -41.30 13.77
C THR A 68 4.21 -41.89 13.68
N ALA A 69 3.21 -41.12 13.28
CA ALA A 69 1.89 -41.60 12.89
C ALA A 69 1.75 -41.58 11.35
N ASN A 70 1.40 -42.73 10.75
CA ASN A 70 1.22 -42.90 9.32
C ASN A 70 -0.19 -43.42 9.02
N ALA A 71 -1.02 -42.64 8.31
CA ALA A 71 -2.38 -43.04 7.94
C ALA A 71 -2.63 -42.81 6.44
N THR A 72 -2.55 -43.89 5.66
CA THR A 72 -2.73 -43.89 4.21
C THR A 72 -4.08 -44.50 3.83
N GLY A 73 -4.67 -44.09 2.72
CA GLY A 73 -5.98 -44.59 2.27
C GLY A 73 -7.09 -43.54 2.25
N LEU A 74 -8.20 -43.88 1.59
CA LEU A 74 -9.26 -42.96 1.13
C LEU A 74 -9.69 -41.91 2.16
N PHE A 75 -9.80 -42.31 3.42
CA PHE A 75 -9.91 -41.44 4.59
C PHE A 75 -8.73 -41.79 5.51
N GLY A 76 -7.84 -40.82 5.77
CA GLY A 76 -6.61 -41.05 6.55
C GLY A 76 -6.39 -39.96 7.58
N ALA A 77 -6.29 -40.32 8.86
CA ALA A 77 -6.04 -39.37 9.94
C ALA A 77 -4.82 -39.79 10.78
N ALA A 78 -3.76 -38.98 10.77
CA ALA A 78 -2.54 -39.18 11.54
C ALA A 78 -2.39 -38.10 12.61
N PHE A 79 -2.17 -38.51 13.86
CA PHE A 79 -1.97 -37.65 15.01
C PHE A 79 -0.66 -37.99 15.71
N ALA A 80 0.28 -37.05 15.81
CA ALA A 80 1.59 -37.26 16.42
C ALA A 80 1.85 -36.22 17.52
N LEU A 81 2.30 -36.68 18.69
CA LEU A 81 2.49 -35.83 19.88
C LEU A 81 3.87 -36.10 20.53
N GLY A 82 4.77 -35.13 20.46
CA GLY A 82 6.12 -35.17 21.03
C GLY A 82 7.12 -34.30 20.25
N THR A 83 8.26 -34.00 20.85
CA THR A 83 9.38 -33.31 20.16
C THR A 83 9.89 -34.18 19.01
N ASN A 84 10.11 -33.58 17.84
CA ASN A 84 10.47 -34.26 16.58
C ASN A 84 9.46 -35.36 16.14
N SER A 85 8.20 -35.30 16.60
CA SER A 85 7.15 -36.24 16.17
C SER A 85 6.61 -35.91 14.77
N ALA A 86 6.17 -36.92 14.02
CA ALA A 86 5.73 -36.76 12.63
C ALA A 86 4.37 -37.39 12.37
N ALA A 87 3.44 -36.65 11.78
CA ALA A 87 2.16 -37.15 11.30
C ALA A 87 2.15 -37.10 9.76
N THR A 88 1.94 -38.24 9.10
CA THR A 88 1.96 -38.35 7.64
C THR A 88 0.71 -39.05 7.12
N THR A 89 0.10 -38.49 6.08
CA THR A 89 -1.06 -39.08 5.40
C THR A 89 -0.94 -39.05 3.87
N SER A 90 -1.62 -39.99 3.21
CA SER A 90 -1.81 -40.00 1.75
C SER A 90 -3.26 -40.35 1.39
N ASP A 91 -3.66 -39.95 0.19
CA ASP A 91 -4.95 -40.24 -0.47
C ASP A 91 -6.08 -39.22 -0.18
N ALA A 92 -7.31 -39.51 -0.63
CA ALA A 92 -8.22 -38.45 -1.07
C ALA A 92 -8.69 -37.47 0.02
N PHE A 93 -8.98 -37.93 1.25
CA PHE A 93 -9.46 -37.08 2.34
C PHE A 93 -8.59 -37.30 3.58
N THR A 94 -7.63 -36.42 3.83
CA THR A 94 -6.64 -36.67 4.90
C THR A 94 -6.32 -35.51 5.82
N PHE A 95 -5.95 -35.89 7.06
CA PHE A 95 -5.69 -34.99 8.18
C PHE A 95 -4.41 -35.44 8.89
N ALA A 96 -3.35 -34.62 8.83
CA ALA A 96 -2.13 -34.80 9.59
C ALA A 96 -2.05 -33.74 10.70
N THR A 97 -1.93 -34.14 11.96
CA THR A 97 -1.75 -33.24 13.09
C THR A 97 -0.51 -33.62 13.89
N ALA A 98 0.49 -32.74 13.97
CA ALA A 98 1.73 -32.96 14.71
C ALA A 98 1.91 -31.91 15.82
N VAL A 99 2.34 -32.32 17.01
CA VAL A 99 2.35 -31.46 18.22
C VAL A 99 3.69 -31.60 18.95
N GLY A 100 4.51 -30.56 18.92
CA GLY A 100 5.80 -30.50 19.60
C GLY A 100 6.81 -29.59 18.89
N ASP A 101 7.92 -29.29 19.56
CA ASP A 101 9.09 -28.64 18.92
C ASP A 101 9.68 -29.57 17.85
N GLY A 102 10.04 -29.03 16.69
CA GLY A 102 10.56 -29.81 15.55
C GLY A 102 9.57 -30.80 14.91
N SER A 103 8.29 -30.71 15.23
CA SER A 103 7.27 -31.67 14.74
C SER A 103 6.84 -31.41 13.29
N ALA A 104 6.41 -32.45 12.57
CA ALA A 104 6.09 -32.37 11.13
C ALA A 104 4.72 -32.99 10.79
N ALA A 105 3.81 -32.19 10.23
CA ALA A 105 2.53 -32.64 9.68
C ALA A 105 2.59 -32.61 8.14
N ASN A 106 2.47 -33.77 7.50
CA ASN A 106 2.55 -33.95 6.05
C ASN A 106 1.27 -34.61 5.53
N ALA A 107 0.41 -33.88 4.83
CA ALA A 107 -0.82 -34.45 4.27
C ALA A 107 -0.86 -34.40 2.72
N GLY A 108 -0.74 -35.55 2.08
CA GLY A 108 -0.95 -35.70 0.64
C GLY A 108 -2.40 -36.08 0.34
N GLY A 109 -3.09 -35.39 -0.59
CA GLY A 109 -4.48 -35.73 -0.87
C GLY A 109 -5.21 -34.88 -1.90
N LEU A 110 -6.48 -35.22 -2.14
CA LEU A 110 -7.43 -34.42 -2.93
C LEU A 110 -7.95 -33.25 -2.06
N PHE A 111 -8.27 -33.56 -0.81
CA PHE A 111 -8.46 -32.63 0.30
C PHE A 111 -7.50 -33.03 1.42
N ALA A 112 -6.56 -32.15 1.76
CA ALA A 112 -5.53 -32.44 2.75
C ALA A 112 -5.41 -31.31 3.79
N PHE A 113 -5.35 -31.67 5.07
CA PHE A 113 -5.22 -30.74 6.18
C PHE A 113 -3.98 -31.09 7.00
N ALA A 114 -2.97 -30.23 7.01
CA ALA A 114 -1.78 -30.36 7.85
C ALA A 114 -1.80 -29.30 8.96
N THR A 115 -1.85 -29.73 10.22
CA THR A 115 -1.77 -28.85 11.40
C THR A 115 -0.54 -29.20 12.21
N GLN A 116 0.32 -28.22 12.47
CA GLN A 116 1.54 -28.40 13.25
C GLN A 116 1.58 -27.38 14.40
N LEU A 117 1.68 -27.88 15.63
CA LEU A 117 1.61 -27.06 16.85
C LEU A 117 2.97 -27.09 17.56
N GLY A 118 3.68 -25.96 17.60
CA GLY A 118 5.01 -25.83 18.21
C GLY A 118 6.04 -25.16 17.28
N PRO A 119 7.18 -24.70 17.83
CA PRO A 119 8.26 -24.08 17.05
C PRO A 119 9.05 -25.11 16.23
N ASN A 120 9.84 -24.60 15.27
CA ASN A 120 10.77 -25.35 14.40
C ASN A 120 10.13 -26.45 13.56
N GLY A 121 8.79 -26.48 13.46
CA GLY A 121 8.05 -27.54 12.83
C GLY A 121 7.56 -27.20 11.43
N SER A 122 6.93 -28.17 10.79
CA SER A 122 6.51 -28.08 9.39
C SER A 122 5.08 -28.53 9.19
N ALA A 123 4.25 -27.70 8.57
CA ALA A 123 2.91 -28.05 8.08
C ALA A 123 2.92 -28.02 6.55
N ILE A 124 2.90 -29.20 5.91
CA ILE A 124 2.98 -29.34 4.45
C ILE A 124 1.78 -30.13 3.95
N THR A 125 1.13 -29.64 2.89
CA THR A 125 0.14 -30.40 2.12
C THR A 125 0.53 -30.54 0.66
N LYS A 126 0.14 -31.64 0.01
CA LYS A 126 0.47 -31.93 -1.40
C LYS A 126 -0.71 -32.52 -2.18
N GLY A 127 -1.26 -31.75 -3.11
CA GLY A 127 -2.13 -32.24 -4.19
C GLY A 127 -1.35 -32.78 -5.39
N SER A 128 -1.80 -33.89 -5.99
CA SER A 128 -1.11 -34.54 -7.14
C SER A 128 -1.57 -34.06 -8.52
N GLY A 129 -2.68 -33.34 -8.63
CA GLY A 129 -3.13 -32.69 -9.86
C GLY A 129 -3.65 -33.62 -10.97
N LEU A 130 -3.76 -34.92 -10.70
CA LEU A 130 -4.41 -35.88 -11.59
C LEU A 130 -5.94 -35.77 -11.51
N PHE A 131 -6.66 -36.35 -12.48
CA PHE A 131 -8.12 -36.51 -12.35
C PHE A 131 -8.47 -37.26 -11.06
N GLY A 132 -9.30 -36.65 -10.22
CA GLY A 132 -9.59 -37.14 -8.87
C GLY A 132 -8.71 -36.55 -7.74
N ASN A 133 -7.73 -35.70 -8.06
CA ASN A 133 -6.97 -34.91 -7.09
C ASN A 133 -6.82 -33.45 -7.57
N ILE A 134 -7.79 -32.60 -7.23
CA ILE A 134 -7.68 -31.16 -7.47
C ILE A 134 -6.63 -30.51 -6.55
N GLY A 135 -6.38 -31.06 -5.36
CA GLY A 135 -5.42 -30.52 -4.40
C GLY A 135 -5.93 -29.25 -3.71
N ALA A 136 -7.06 -29.36 -3.02
CA ALA A 136 -7.62 -28.30 -2.21
C ALA A 136 -7.20 -28.50 -0.74
N ASN A 137 -6.24 -27.73 -0.26
CA ASN A 137 -5.48 -28.08 0.95
C ASN A 137 -5.33 -26.93 1.95
N ILE A 138 -5.20 -27.27 3.23
CA ILE A 138 -4.94 -26.32 4.32
C ILE A 138 -3.70 -26.73 5.12
N ALA A 139 -2.73 -25.83 5.23
CA ALA A 139 -1.55 -25.97 6.10
C ALA A 139 -1.58 -24.90 7.20
N LEU A 140 -1.36 -25.31 8.45
CA LEU A 140 -1.43 -24.45 9.64
C LEU A 140 -0.24 -24.72 10.57
N ASN A 141 0.64 -23.74 10.79
CA ASN A 141 1.50 -23.69 11.98
C ASN A 141 0.81 -22.88 13.08
N VAL A 142 0.93 -23.35 14.32
CA VAL A 142 0.67 -22.54 15.52
C VAL A 142 1.89 -22.61 16.43
N THR A 143 2.61 -21.50 16.51
CA THR A 143 3.72 -21.31 17.43
C THR A 143 3.24 -20.51 18.66
N ALA A 144 3.86 -20.71 19.83
CA ALA A 144 3.56 -19.87 20.99
C ALA A 144 4.11 -18.44 20.79
N PRO A 145 3.38 -17.36 21.15
CA PRO A 145 3.81 -15.97 20.89
C PRO A 145 5.14 -15.53 21.52
N TRP A 146 5.69 -16.33 22.43
CA TRP A 146 6.96 -16.12 23.14
C TRP A 146 8.02 -17.17 22.80
N ALA A 147 7.81 -17.99 21.77
CA ALA A 147 8.83 -18.91 21.27
C ALA A 147 10.05 -18.13 20.73
N PRO A 148 11.27 -18.70 20.81
CA PRO A 148 12.43 -18.12 20.13
C PRO A 148 12.20 -18.09 18.61
N ALA A 149 13.00 -17.26 17.92
CA ALA A 149 13.09 -17.31 16.47
C ALA A 149 13.41 -18.75 16.03
N ASN A 150 12.66 -19.24 15.05
CA ASN A 150 12.60 -20.66 14.70
C ASN A 150 12.72 -20.86 13.18
N SER A 151 12.81 -22.13 12.76
CA SER A 151 12.88 -22.57 11.37
C SER A 151 11.59 -23.25 10.90
N SER A 152 10.43 -22.63 11.16
CA SER A 152 9.12 -23.24 10.87
C SER A 152 8.67 -23.02 9.42
N THR A 153 7.99 -24.02 8.83
CA THR A 153 7.50 -23.94 7.44
C THR A 153 6.01 -24.23 7.37
N VAL A 154 5.27 -23.42 6.60
CA VAL A 154 3.87 -23.67 6.25
C VAL A 154 3.76 -23.68 4.73
N THR A 155 3.39 -24.81 4.14
CA THR A 155 3.26 -24.95 2.68
C THR A 155 1.97 -25.67 2.32
N ALA A 156 0.98 -24.90 1.88
CA ALA A 156 -0.19 -25.47 1.21
C ALA A 156 0.08 -25.52 -0.30
N GLY A 157 0.22 -26.71 -0.90
CA GLY A 157 0.55 -26.77 -2.33
C GLY A 157 0.17 -28.04 -3.06
N GLY A 158 0.49 -28.08 -4.35
CA GLY A 158 0.34 -29.24 -5.23
C GLY A 158 0.48 -28.88 -6.70
N THR A 159 0.48 -29.89 -7.56
CA THR A 159 0.40 -29.75 -9.02
C THR A 159 -1.05 -29.60 -9.53
N GLY A 160 -2.01 -29.43 -8.63
CA GLY A 160 -3.45 -29.44 -8.92
C GLY A 160 -4.12 -28.07 -9.00
N ALA A 161 -5.35 -28.07 -9.50
CA ALA A 161 -6.19 -26.91 -9.75
C ALA A 161 -6.90 -26.32 -8.50
N GLY A 162 -6.61 -26.83 -7.30
CA GLY A 162 -7.37 -26.58 -6.09
C GLY A 162 -7.02 -25.29 -5.35
N GLY A 163 -7.85 -24.98 -4.36
CA GLY A 163 -7.65 -23.89 -3.41
C GLY A 163 -6.74 -24.29 -2.26
N ASN A 164 -5.65 -23.55 -2.10
CA ASN A 164 -4.63 -23.80 -1.10
C ASN A 164 -4.62 -22.66 -0.07
N VAL A 165 -4.48 -23.02 1.21
CA VAL A 165 -4.54 -22.07 2.34
C VAL A 165 -3.42 -22.39 3.32
N ALA A 166 -2.42 -21.50 3.42
CA ALA A 166 -1.31 -21.61 4.33
C ALA A 166 -1.40 -20.54 5.42
N ILE A 167 -1.33 -20.93 6.69
CA ILE A 167 -1.50 -20.04 7.86
C ILE A 167 -0.36 -20.26 8.86
N ASN A 168 0.37 -19.20 9.21
CA ASN A 168 1.20 -19.14 10.41
C ASN A 168 0.50 -18.33 11.51
N LEU A 169 0.35 -18.92 12.70
CA LEU A 169 -0.02 -18.19 13.92
C LEU A 169 1.22 -18.03 14.81
N PHE A 170 1.67 -16.79 14.96
CA PHE A 170 2.73 -16.28 15.84
C PHE A 170 4.16 -16.84 15.63
N GLY A 171 4.39 -17.74 14.68
CA GLY A 171 5.74 -18.15 14.28
C GLY A 171 6.59 -16.94 13.90
N THR A 172 7.87 -16.96 14.26
CA THR A 172 8.79 -15.82 14.16
C THR A 172 10.07 -16.28 13.50
N GLY A 173 10.37 -15.70 12.34
CA GLY A 173 11.59 -15.96 11.61
C GLY A 173 12.82 -15.38 12.31
N THR A 174 13.97 -15.99 12.03
CA THR A 174 15.28 -15.40 12.23
C THR A 174 15.45 -14.20 11.30
N ALA A 175 15.74 -13.02 11.86
CA ALA A 175 15.94 -11.79 11.09
C ALA A 175 16.98 -11.98 9.96
N GLY A 176 16.61 -11.58 8.74
CA GLY A 176 17.44 -11.74 7.54
C GLY A 176 17.42 -13.13 6.89
N ASN A 177 16.75 -14.14 7.47
CA ASN A 177 16.59 -15.46 6.85
C ASN A 177 15.11 -15.70 6.42
N PRO A 178 14.74 -15.48 5.15
CA PRO A 178 13.36 -15.66 4.70
C PRO A 178 12.87 -17.12 4.74
N THR A 179 13.77 -18.12 4.77
CA THR A 179 13.37 -19.53 4.88
C THR A 179 13.19 -20.01 6.32
N SER A 180 13.44 -19.14 7.31
CA SER A 180 13.26 -19.48 8.73
C SER A 180 11.79 -19.41 9.20
N MET A 181 10.98 -18.53 8.62
CA MET A 181 9.53 -18.64 8.74
C MET A 181 8.92 -18.28 7.39
N HIS A 182 8.42 -19.30 6.69
CA HIS A 182 7.85 -19.17 5.35
C HIS A 182 6.43 -19.73 5.30
N VAL A 183 5.48 -18.92 4.83
CA VAL A 183 4.10 -19.31 4.53
C VAL A 183 3.91 -19.30 3.02
N THR A 184 4.01 -20.46 2.39
CA THR A 184 3.78 -20.66 0.94
C THR A 184 2.37 -21.17 0.70
N SER A 185 1.63 -20.53 -0.21
CA SER A 185 0.41 -21.10 -0.79
C SER A 185 0.54 -21.24 -2.30
N ALA A 186 0.60 -22.46 -2.82
CA ALA A 186 0.83 -22.78 -4.23
C ALA A 186 -0.37 -23.50 -4.87
N GLY A 187 -0.68 -23.19 -6.13
CA GLY A 187 -1.81 -23.77 -6.88
C GLY A 187 -2.52 -22.73 -7.73
N GLN A 188 -3.70 -23.06 -8.27
CA GLN A 188 -4.51 -22.11 -9.04
C GLN A 188 -5.15 -21.02 -8.17
N PHE A 189 -5.54 -21.36 -6.94
CA PHE A 189 -6.03 -20.40 -5.94
C PHE A 189 -5.19 -20.53 -4.68
N GLY A 190 -4.51 -19.46 -4.28
CA GLY A 190 -3.64 -19.44 -3.11
C GLY A 190 -4.06 -18.39 -2.08
N ILE A 191 -3.95 -18.75 -0.80
CA ILE A 191 -4.11 -17.87 0.35
C ILE A 191 -2.96 -18.14 1.32
N ALA A 192 -1.99 -17.23 1.40
CA ALA A 192 -0.92 -17.24 2.41
C ALA A 192 -1.24 -16.19 3.49
N THR A 193 -1.29 -16.60 4.75
CA THR A 193 -1.62 -15.72 5.89
C THR A 193 -0.62 -15.88 7.03
N ASN A 194 -0.15 -14.76 7.55
CA ASN A 194 0.64 -14.68 8.77
C ASN A 194 -0.13 -13.88 9.84
N VAL A 195 -0.10 -14.35 11.09
CA VAL A 195 -0.77 -13.70 12.22
C VAL A 195 0.22 -13.51 13.37
N GLY A 196 0.81 -12.31 13.48
CA GLY A 196 1.84 -11.98 14.47
C GLY A 196 3.24 -12.47 14.10
N GLY A 197 4.14 -12.52 15.08
CA GLY A 197 5.56 -12.81 14.86
C GLY A 197 6.31 -11.70 14.12
N SER A 198 7.55 -11.97 13.70
CA SER A 198 8.37 -11.02 12.93
C SER A 198 9.39 -11.72 12.03
N ASN A 199 9.87 -11.02 11.01
CA ASN A 199 10.81 -11.52 9.98
C ASN A 199 10.25 -12.66 9.12
N ASN A 200 8.93 -12.63 8.90
CA ASN A 200 8.16 -13.69 8.26
C ASN A 200 8.00 -13.45 6.75
N ALA A 201 8.18 -14.49 5.94
CA ALA A 201 7.86 -14.49 4.51
C ALA A 201 6.45 -15.08 4.27
N VAL A 202 5.63 -14.38 3.49
CA VAL A 202 4.23 -14.73 3.21
C VAL A 202 3.99 -14.66 1.72
N GLU A 203 4.02 -15.81 1.05
CA GLU A 203 4.05 -15.94 -0.41
C GLU A 203 2.83 -16.72 -0.92
N SER A 204 2.02 -16.07 -1.76
CA SER A 204 0.91 -16.72 -2.47
C SER A 204 1.16 -16.78 -3.97
N GLY A 205 0.95 -17.98 -4.52
CA GLY A 205 1.16 -18.32 -5.93
C GLY A 205 2.62 -18.64 -6.24
N LEU A 206 2.85 -19.35 -7.35
CA LEU A 206 4.20 -19.69 -7.83
C LEU A 206 4.35 -19.36 -9.31
N SER A 207 5.51 -18.82 -9.68
CA SER A 207 5.90 -18.63 -11.08
C SER A 207 5.91 -19.97 -11.83
N GLY A 208 4.94 -20.17 -12.72
CA GLY A 208 4.80 -21.38 -13.54
C GLY A 208 3.75 -22.40 -13.06
N ALA A 209 3.18 -22.27 -11.85
CA ALA A 209 2.18 -23.23 -11.33
C ALA A 209 0.74 -23.00 -11.84
N GLY A 210 0.56 -22.22 -12.91
CA GLY A 210 -0.76 -21.86 -13.43
C GLY A 210 -1.60 -21.00 -12.46
N SER A 211 -0.98 -20.37 -11.46
CA SER A 211 -1.66 -19.59 -10.41
C SER A 211 -2.56 -18.49 -10.98
N VAL A 212 -3.84 -18.52 -10.62
CA VAL A 212 -4.91 -17.64 -11.15
C VAL A 212 -5.24 -16.53 -10.15
N ILE A 213 -5.46 -16.88 -8.88
CA ILE A 213 -5.80 -15.95 -7.80
C ILE A 213 -4.87 -16.19 -6.61
N ASN A 214 -4.21 -15.14 -6.15
CA ASN A 214 -3.20 -15.21 -5.10
C ASN A 214 -3.44 -14.12 -4.05
N LEU A 215 -3.59 -14.52 -2.79
CA LEU A 215 -3.79 -13.62 -1.66
C LEU A 215 -2.72 -13.87 -0.60
N ALA A 216 -1.83 -12.91 -0.39
CA ALA A 216 -0.86 -12.91 0.70
C ALA A 216 -1.21 -11.85 1.75
N THR A 217 -1.23 -12.22 3.02
CA THR A 217 -1.69 -11.34 4.10
C THR A 217 -0.80 -11.46 5.33
N ASN A 218 -0.23 -10.33 5.77
CA ASN A 218 0.33 -10.18 7.11
C ASN A 218 -0.67 -9.46 8.02
N LEU A 219 -1.03 -10.10 9.14
CA LEU A 219 -1.84 -9.54 10.20
C LEU A 219 -0.96 -9.40 11.45
N PHE A 220 -0.72 -8.17 11.91
CA PHE A 220 0.24 -7.84 12.97
C PHE A 220 1.68 -8.25 12.63
N GLY A 221 2.63 -7.94 13.52
CA GLY A 221 4.03 -8.29 13.31
C GLY A 221 4.78 -7.34 12.37
N SER A 222 6.09 -7.22 12.60
CA SER A 222 6.99 -6.26 11.94
C SER A 222 8.09 -6.96 11.16
N ASN A 223 8.70 -6.27 10.20
CA ASN A 223 9.74 -6.81 9.30
C ASN A 223 9.25 -7.98 8.41
N ASN A 224 7.95 -8.08 8.16
CA ASN A 224 7.33 -9.17 7.40
C ASN A 224 7.23 -8.81 5.92
N THR A 225 7.52 -9.79 5.06
CA THR A 225 7.43 -9.68 3.60
C THR A 225 6.17 -10.36 3.11
N VAL A 226 5.34 -9.65 2.36
CA VAL A 226 4.07 -10.13 1.83
C VAL A 226 4.08 -10.05 0.31
N SER A 227 4.06 -11.20 -0.35
CA SER A 227 4.18 -11.35 -1.81
C SER A 227 3.02 -12.18 -2.38
N ALA A 228 2.31 -11.66 -3.38
CA ALA A 228 1.40 -12.48 -4.19
C ALA A 228 1.80 -12.41 -5.67
N GLN A 229 1.83 -13.54 -6.37
CA GLN A 229 2.39 -13.67 -7.73
C GLN A 229 1.65 -14.73 -8.57
N GLY A 230 1.46 -14.49 -9.87
CA GLY A 230 0.67 -15.36 -10.74
C GLY A 230 -0.18 -14.59 -11.73
N GLY A 231 -0.90 -15.28 -12.63
CA GLY A 231 -1.29 -14.73 -13.93
C GLY A 231 -2.44 -13.72 -13.97
N ILE A 232 -3.48 -13.83 -13.12
CA ILE A 232 -4.71 -13.02 -13.29
C ILE A 232 -5.01 -12.09 -12.10
N PHE A 233 -4.89 -12.57 -10.87
CA PHE A 233 -5.13 -11.76 -9.66
C PHE A 233 -4.05 -11.99 -8.61
N ASN A 234 -3.37 -10.92 -8.17
CA ASN A 234 -2.48 -10.97 -7.01
C ASN A 234 -2.82 -9.87 -6.01
N TRP A 235 -3.01 -10.22 -4.74
CA TRP A 235 -3.25 -9.27 -3.66
C TRP A 235 -2.31 -9.56 -2.49
N ALA A 236 -1.47 -8.59 -2.13
CA ALA A 236 -0.65 -8.62 -0.93
C ALA A 236 -1.12 -7.52 0.01
N THR A 237 -1.25 -7.83 1.30
CA THR A 237 -1.64 -6.86 2.33
C THR A 237 -0.79 -7.02 3.58
N SER A 238 -0.29 -5.92 4.15
CA SER A 238 0.13 -5.90 5.55
C SER A 238 -0.80 -5.01 6.38
N ILE A 239 -1.27 -5.55 7.49
CA ILE A 239 -2.18 -4.88 8.43
C ILE A 239 -1.48 -4.88 9.79
N LEU A 240 -1.11 -3.69 10.27
CA LEU A 240 -0.35 -3.46 11.51
C LEU A 240 1.11 -3.94 11.44
N GLY A 241 1.91 -3.38 12.35
CA GLY A 241 3.36 -3.59 12.42
C GLY A 241 4.15 -2.74 11.43
N ASN A 242 5.42 -2.54 11.77
CA ASN A 242 6.30 -1.55 11.14
C ASN A 242 7.34 -2.23 10.24
N ALA A 243 7.93 -1.48 9.31
CA ALA A 243 8.94 -1.98 8.36
C ALA A 243 8.50 -3.22 7.56
N ASN A 244 7.20 -3.38 7.34
CA ASN A 244 6.62 -4.43 6.53
C ASN A 244 6.69 -4.07 5.03
N THR A 245 6.98 -5.08 4.20
CA THR A 245 7.04 -4.96 2.74
C THR A 245 5.83 -5.64 2.12
N VAL A 246 5.10 -4.95 1.25
CA VAL A 246 3.89 -5.47 0.60
C VAL A 246 4.01 -5.35 -0.92
N ALA A 247 3.98 -6.49 -1.60
CA ALA A 247 4.42 -6.61 -2.99
C ALA A 247 3.48 -7.52 -3.80
N THR A 248 3.10 -7.14 -5.03
CA THR A 248 2.31 -8.03 -5.90
C THR A 248 2.73 -8.08 -7.35
N TYR A 249 3.02 -9.28 -7.84
CA TYR A 249 3.88 -9.51 -9.01
C TYR A 249 3.15 -10.06 -10.22
N GLY A 250 2.87 -9.18 -11.18
CA GLY A 250 2.68 -9.53 -12.59
C GLY A 250 1.41 -10.33 -12.92
N SER A 251 0.27 -9.64 -12.94
CA SER A 251 -1.04 -10.23 -13.30
C SER A 251 -1.95 -9.23 -13.99
N LEU A 252 -3.05 -9.66 -14.62
CA LEU A 252 -4.12 -8.76 -15.11
C LEU A 252 -4.64 -7.76 -14.04
N PHE A 253 -4.64 -8.14 -12.76
CA PHE A 253 -4.98 -7.29 -11.63
C PHE A 253 -4.08 -7.59 -10.42
N ASN A 254 -3.12 -6.72 -10.12
CA ASN A 254 -2.39 -6.83 -8.86
C ASN A 254 -2.53 -5.59 -7.96
N THR A 255 -2.85 -5.84 -6.69
CA THR A 255 -3.11 -4.84 -5.65
C THR A 255 -2.18 -5.09 -4.47
N ALA A 256 -1.52 -4.06 -3.96
CA ALA A 256 -0.65 -4.14 -2.81
C ALA A 256 -1.09 -3.07 -1.81
N SER A 257 -1.12 -3.39 -0.52
CA SER A 257 -1.59 -2.45 0.51
C SER A 257 -0.92 -2.70 1.85
N SER A 258 -0.06 -1.79 2.31
CA SER A 258 0.22 -1.68 3.75
C SER A 258 -0.71 -0.65 4.32
N ILE A 259 -1.44 -1.08 5.35
CA ILE A 259 -2.61 -0.37 5.83
C ILE A 259 -2.29 0.36 7.14
N LEU A 260 -1.49 -0.23 8.03
CA LEU A 260 -1.16 0.35 9.34
C LEU A 260 0.27 0.02 9.76
N GLY A 261 0.97 1.02 10.31
CA GLY A 261 2.35 0.94 10.82
C GLY A 261 3.30 1.79 10.01
N SER A 262 4.37 2.28 10.65
CA SER A 262 5.34 3.23 10.10
C SER A 262 6.49 2.53 9.36
N ASN A 263 7.12 3.25 8.44
CA ASN A 263 8.19 2.79 7.54
C ASN A 263 7.77 1.62 6.63
N ASN A 264 6.47 1.50 6.36
CA ASN A 264 5.93 0.42 5.55
C ASN A 264 6.04 0.71 4.06
N THR A 265 6.65 -0.21 3.33
CA THR A 265 6.88 -0.12 1.88
C THR A 265 5.82 -0.91 1.14
N VAL A 266 5.23 -0.31 0.11
CA VAL A 266 4.23 -0.99 -0.71
C VAL A 266 4.47 -0.73 -2.16
N SER A 267 4.35 -1.77 -2.98
CA SER A 267 4.42 -1.71 -4.42
C SER A 267 3.47 -2.76 -4.99
N THR A 268 2.59 -2.40 -5.90
CA THR A 268 2.16 -3.41 -6.89
C THR A 268 3.30 -3.67 -7.87
N PHE A 269 3.08 -4.48 -8.90
CA PHE A 269 3.95 -4.64 -10.07
C PHE A 269 3.11 -5.23 -11.22
N GLY A 270 2.16 -4.49 -11.81
CA GLY A 270 1.35 -5.03 -12.93
C GLY A 270 -0.18 -4.84 -12.89
N GLY A 271 -0.86 -5.41 -13.86
CA GLY A 271 -2.29 -5.27 -14.17
C GLY A 271 -2.46 -5.72 -15.62
N TYR A 272 -3.26 -4.97 -16.39
CA TYR A 272 -2.63 -4.39 -17.60
C TYR A 272 -1.77 -3.18 -17.22
N LEU A 273 -0.85 -3.47 -16.29
CA LEU A 273 0.15 -2.68 -15.60
C LEU A 273 -0.20 -2.17 -14.17
N ASN A 274 -1.46 -1.87 -13.77
CA ASN A 274 -1.98 -1.23 -12.51
C ASN A 274 -1.15 -0.92 -11.22
N TRP A 275 -1.25 0.35 -10.75
CA TRP A 275 -0.49 0.95 -9.65
C TRP A 275 -1.27 0.75 -8.25
N GLY A 276 -0.62 0.39 -7.10
CA GLY A 276 -1.01 -0.02 -5.66
C GLY A 276 -1.33 0.94 -4.43
N ARG A 277 -0.55 1.00 -3.28
CA ARG A 277 -0.56 2.03 -2.10
C ARG A 277 0.03 1.66 -0.68
N SER A 278 0.62 2.60 0.10
CA SER A 278 0.99 2.47 1.56
C SER A 278 0.47 3.61 2.43
N LEU A 279 -0.36 3.31 3.44
CA LEU A 279 -1.37 4.29 3.88
C LEU A 279 -1.02 5.04 5.18
N PHE A 280 -0.90 4.34 6.32
CA PHE A 280 -0.89 5.01 7.62
C PHE A 280 0.31 4.64 8.50
N GLY A 281 1.18 5.63 8.69
CA GLY A 281 2.42 5.56 9.44
C GLY A 281 3.45 6.55 8.88
N ASP A 282 4.33 7.04 9.74
CA ASP A 282 5.46 7.91 9.39
C ASP A 282 6.38 7.20 8.37
N GLY A 283 6.80 7.90 7.30
CA GLY A 283 7.70 7.34 6.30
C GLY A 283 7.10 6.19 5.46
N ASN A 284 5.77 6.12 5.36
CA ASN A 284 5.11 5.11 4.53
C ASN A 284 5.24 5.43 3.04
N SER A 285 5.84 4.50 2.31
CA SER A 285 6.05 4.62 0.87
C SER A 285 4.88 3.98 0.12
N VAL A 286 3.89 4.80 -0.22
CA VAL A 286 3.04 4.50 -1.37
C VAL A 286 4.01 4.40 -2.53
N SER A 287 4.34 3.18 -2.96
CA SER A 287 4.34 2.94 -4.37
C SER A 287 3.04 2.24 -4.71
N VAL A 288 2.35 2.94 -5.57
CA VAL A 288 1.43 2.30 -6.47
C VAL A 288 2.46 1.74 -7.60
N ASN A 289 2.19 0.76 -8.51
CA ASN A 289 3.07 0.35 -9.70
C ASN A 289 2.44 -0.18 -11.08
N GLY A 290 1.78 0.67 -11.92
CA GLY A 290 1.38 0.64 -13.38
C GLY A 290 -0.09 1.05 -13.78
N GLY A 291 -0.69 0.65 -14.91
CA GLY A 291 -2.10 1.06 -15.18
C GLY A 291 -2.98 0.17 -16.06
N TYR A 292 -3.39 0.65 -17.23
CA TYR A 292 -2.42 1.02 -18.26
C TYR A 292 -1.50 2.20 -17.94
N GLN A 293 -0.26 1.88 -17.55
CA GLN A 293 0.87 2.79 -17.34
C GLN A 293 0.71 3.97 -16.32
N ASN A 294 -0.20 3.90 -15.35
CA ASN A 294 -0.46 4.97 -14.36
C ASN A 294 0.52 4.94 -13.16
N ALA A 295 0.70 6.04 -12.39
CA ALA A 295 1.92 6.24 -11.56
C ALA A 295 1.89 7.15 -10.29
N ALA A 296 1.20 6.78 -9.20
CA ALA A 296 1.26 7.37 -7.85
C ALA A 296 2.43 6.99 -6.90
N ARG A 297 3.06 7.95 -6.25
CA ARG A 297 4.11 7.71 -5.26
C ARG A 297 4.09 8.70 -4.08
N THR A 298 3.65 8.28 -2.89
CA THR A 298 3.83 8.99 -1.60
C THR A 298 5.06 8.45 -0.92
N LEU A 299 5.85 9.32 -0.30
CA LEU A 299 7.27 9.03 -0.15
C LEU A 299 7.85 9.42 1.21
N PHE A 300 7.96 10.72 1.51
CA PHE A 300 8.68 11.18 2.69
C PHE A 300 8.06 12.38 3.40
N GLY A 301 8.31 12.42 4.71
CA GLY A 301 7.56 13.17 5.72
C GLY A 301 6.43 12.31 6.30
N ASN A 302 5.94 12.65 7.51
CA ASN A 302 4.71 12.07 8.06
C ASN A 302 3.47 12.62 7.31
N GLY A 303 2.40 11.82 7.22
CA GLY A 303 1.08 12.26 6.76
C GLY A 303 0.94 12.51 5.26
N ASN A 304 1.84 12.00 4.42
CA ASN A 304 1.85 12.30 2.99
C ASN A 304 0.95 11.35 2.19
N GLN A 305 0.16 11.89 1.25
CA GLN A 305 -0.75 11.11 0.39
C GLN A 305 -0.48 11.35 -1.10
N VAL A 306 -0.54 10.28 -1.91
CA VAL A 306 -0.41 10.37 -3.38
C VAL A 306 -1.18 9.28 -4.11
N ASP A 307 -1.97 9.72 -5.07
CA ASP A 307 -2.87 8.85 -5.83
C ASP A 307 -2.88 9.22 -7.32
N VAL A 308 -2.63 8.22 -8.17
CA VAL A 308 -3.01 8.23 -9.58
C VAL A 308 -4.13 7.24 -9.70
N THR A 309 -5.32 7.77 -9.87
CA THR A 309 -6.54 6.99 -9.87
C THR A 309 -6.92 6.71 -11.31
N GLY A 310 -6.31 5.66 -11.87
CA GLY A 310 -6.51 5.25 -13.26
C GLY A 310 -5.98 6.26 -14.29
N GLY A 311 -6.60 6.26 -15.47
CA GLY A 311 -6.12 6.94 -16.67
C GLY A 311 -5.35 6.01 -17.61
N ASN A 312 -4.62 6.59 -18.55
CA ASN A 312 -3.55 5.94 -19.30
C ASN A 312 -2.28 6.82 -19.18
N ALA A 313 -1.14 6.22 -18.83
CA ALA A 313 0.14 6.93 -18.69
C ALA A 313 0.14 8.15 -17.72
N SER A 314 -0.66 8.12 -16.66
CA SER A 314 -0.84 9.24 -15.71
C SER A 314 0.12 9.17 -14.50
N THR A 315 0.61 10.27 -13.90
CA THR A 315 1.68 10.26 -12.85
C THR A 315 1.48 11.26 -11.71
N ALA A 316 1.41 10.80 -10.46
CA ALA A 316 1.29 11.62 -9.25
C ALA A 316 2.48 11.35 -8.32
N GLN A 317 3.09 12.41 -7.80
CA GLN A 317 4.26 12.28 -6.94
C GLN A 317 4.31 13.38 -5.88
N ASN A 318 4.23 12.98 -4.62
CA ASN A 318 4.52 13.82 -3.47
C ASN A 318 5.84 13.34 -2.87
N ILE A 319 6.80 14.24 -2.89
CA ILE A 319 8.20 13.87 -2.71
C ILE A 319 8.71 14.32 -1.34
N PHE A 320 8.21 15.45 -0.82
CA PHE A 320 8.75 16.12 0.37
C PHE A 320 7.71 16.94 1.15
N GLY A 321 8.11 17.31 2.38
CA GLY A 321 7.30 17.99 3.39
C GLY A 321 6.39 17.01 4.14
N THR A 322 5.74 17.45 5.20
CA THR A 322 4.68 16.69 5.89
C THR A 322 3.29 17.12 5.40
N ASN A 323 2.32 16.20 5.47
CA ASN A 323 0.90 16.48 5.16
C ASN A 323 0.65 17.03 3.74
N ASN A 324 1.46 16.65 2.74
CA ASN A 324 1.26 17.06 1.36
C ASN A 324 0.39 16.04 0.60
N LEU A 325 -0.35 16.55 -0.39
CA LEU A 325 -1.33 15.80 -1.20
C LEU A 325 -1.06 16.02 -2.69
N VAL A 326 -0.87 14.92 -3.44
CA VAL A 326 -0.67 14.98 -4.89
C VAL A 326 -1.54 13.96 -5.63
N GLU A 327 -2.39 14.47 -6.51
CA GLU A 327 -3.51 13.72 -7.11
C GLU A 327 -3.48 13.85 -8.64
N VAL A 328 -3.48 12.71 -9.35
CA VAL A 328 -3.90 12.68 -10.76
C VAL A 328 -5.23 11.95 -10.90
N SER A 329 -6.24 12.72 -11.30
CA SER A 329 -7.59 12.24 -11.56
C SER A 329 -7.74 11.71 -12.99
N GLY A 330 -7.07 10.58 -13.29
CA GLY A 330 -7.20 9.85 -14.54
C GLY A 330 -6.85 10.66 -15.80
N GLY A 331 -7.56 10.39 -16.90
CA GLY A 331 -7.29 10.99 -18.22
C GLY A 331 -6.09 10.35 -18.94
N ILE A 332 -5.40 11.10 -19.80
CA ILE A 332 -4.25 10.59 -20.57
C ILE A 332 -3.06 11.53 -20.38
N ASN A 333 -1.91 10.99 -19.96
CA ASN A 333 -0.67 11.73 -19.68
C ASN A 333 -0.83 12.91 -18.69
N ASN A 334 -1.72 12.80 -17.69
CA ASN A 334 -1.88 13.84 -16.67
C ASN A 334 -0.82 13.68 -15.56
N ALA A 335 -0.30 14.79 -15.05
CA ALA A 335 0.90 14.78 -14.19
C ALA A 335 0.88 15.79 -13.04
N ALA A 336 0.72 15.32 -11.80
CA ALA A 336 0.75 16.12 -10.57
C ALA A 336 2.02 15.86 -9.76
N SER A 337 2.70 16.90 -9.29
CA SER A 337 4.08 16.77 -8.76
C SER A 337 4.44 17.81 -7.69
N ASN A 338 4.43 17.42 -6.41
CA ASN A 338 4.90 18.27 -5.31
C ASN A 338 6.41 18.13 -5.17
N LEU A 339 7.13 19.01 -5.86
CA LEU A 339 8.55 18.95 -6.10
C LEU A 339 9.26 19.93 -5.15
N LEU A 340 9.90 19.41 -4.11
CA LEU A 340 10.53 20.22 -3.05
C LEU A 340 9.53 21.15 -2.33
N GLY A 341 8.24 20.80 -2.32
CA GLY A 341 7.30 21.45 -1.41
C GLY A 341 7.76 21.29 0.05
N GLY A 342 7.54 22.34 0.84
CA GLY A 342 7.48 22.19 2.29
C GLY A 342 6.15 21.55 2.68
N ASP A 343 5.62 21.87 3.85
CA ASP A 343 4.42 21.23 4.37
C ASP A 343 3.12 21.72 3.70
N ASN A 344 2.06 20.90 3.77
CA ASN A 344 0.67 21.27 3.48
C ASN A 344 0.35 21.77 2.05
N ASN A 345 1.08 21.33 1.02
CA ASN A 345 0.74 21.66 -0.38
C ASN A 345 -0.29 20.67 -0.96
N LYS A 346 -1.26 21.20 -1.71
CA LYS A 346 -2.25 20.43 -2.47
C LYS A 346 -2.06 20.63 -3.98
N LEU A 347 -1.93 19.53 -4.71
CA LEU A 347 -1.74 19.53 -6.16
C LEU A 347 -2.68 18.54 -6.86
N THR A 348 -3.55 19.04 -7.74
CA THR A 348 -4.58 18.21 -8.38
C THR A 348 -4.64 18.46 -9.90
N THR A 349 -4.29 17.47 -10.72
CA THR A 349 -4.66 17.51 -12.15
C THR A 349 -6.03 16.88 -12.36
N GLY A 350 -6.96 17.66 -12.91
CA GLY A 350 -8.24 17.17 -13.39
C GLY A 350 -8.11 16.41 -14.71
N GLY A 351 -9.10 15.56 -14.98
CA GLY A 351 -9.20 14.76 -16.21
C GLY A 351 -9.22 15.60 -17.49
N GLY A 352 -9.05 14.91 -18.63
CA GLY A 352 -8.65 15.48 -19.90
C GLY A 352 -7.29 14.92 -20.34
N THR A 353 -6.63 15.60 -21.28
CA THR A 353 -5.33 15.18 -21.83
C THR A 353 -4.24 16.19 -21.49
N LEU A 354 -3.09 15.72 -20.99
CA LEU A 354 -1.87 16.53 -20.77
C LEU A 354 -2.09 17.75 -19.86
N ASN A 355 -2.90 17.59 -18.81
CA ASN A 355 -3.00 18.54 -17.71
C ASN A 355 -1.87 18.28 -16.70
N SER A 356 -1.18 19.33 -16.25
CA SER A 356 -0.07 19.21 -15.29
C SER A 356 -0.13 20.21 -14.15
N VAL A 357 0.16 19.75 -12.94
CA VAL A 357 0.31 20.57 -11.74
C VAL A 357 1.69 20.36 -11.14
N ARG A 358 2.41 21.46 -10.89
CA ARG A 358 3.74 21.42 -10.28
C ARG A 358 3.91 22.53 -9.23
N ASN A 359 4.10 22.10 -7.98
CA ASN A 359 4.62 22.98 -6.93
C ASN A 359 6.14 22.83 -6.91
N ILE A 360 6.87 23.94 -7.02
CA ILE A 360 8.34 23.99 -6.89
C ILE A 360 8.69 24.93 -5.74
N ILE A 361 9.07 24.36 -4.60
CA ILE A 361 9.53 25.08 -3.39
C ILE A 361 8.46 25.99 -2.75
N GLY A 362 8.08 25.59 -1.54
CA GLY A 362 7.23 26.36 -0.62
C GLY A 362 6.13 25.52 0.02
N SER A 363 5.46 26.11 1.00
CA SER A 363 4.44 25.47 1.85
C SER A 363 3.06 26.10 1.67
N ASN A 364 2.01 25.34 1.98
CA ASN A 364 0.61 25.78 2.00
C ASN A 364 0.08 26.27 0.62
N ASN A 365 0.62 25.78 -0.50
CA ASN A 365 0.16 26.17 -1.83
C ASN A 365 -0.98 25.24 -2.33
N ILE A 366 -1.94 25.82 -3.05
CA ILE A 366 -3.07 25.12 -3.69
C ILE A 366 -2.94 25.28 -5.21
N LEU A 367 -2.82 24.17 -5.93
CA LEU A 367 -2.56 24.16 -7.36
C LEU A 367 -3.52 23.20 -8.11
N THR A 368 -4.24 23.72 -9.11
CA THR A 368 -5.28 22.96 -9.84
C THR A 368 -5.22 23.20 -11.35
N ALA A 369 -4.93 22.16 -12.15
CA ALA A 369 -4.91 22.26 -13.62
C ALA A 369 -5.88 21.28 -14.29
N GLY A 370 -6.58 21.74 -15.32
CA GLY A 370 -7.49 20.92 -16.13
C GLY A 370 -8.97 21.07 -15.74
N GLY A 371 -9.76 20.05 -16.08
CA GLY A 371 -11.21 20.04 -15.89
C GLY A 371 -11.96 19.37 -17.06
N PRO A 372 -13.29 19.17 -16.96
CA PRO A 372 -14.07 18.55 -18.03
C PRO A 372 -13.90 19.27 -19.37
N GLY A 373 -13.51 18.53 -20.41
CA GLY A 373 -13.21 19.08 -21.75
C GLY A 373 -11.97 19.99 -21.82
N SER A 374 -11.15 20.04 -20.77
CA SER A 374 -9.97 20.88 -20.68
C SER A 374 -8.69 20.07 -20.95
N ASN A 375 -7.88 20.49 -21.94
CA ASN A 375 -6.64 19.81 -22.32
C ASN A 375 -5.44 20.77 -22.36
N TRP A 376 -4.23 20.25 -22.17
CA TRP A 376 -2.97 21.03 -22.21
C TRP A 376 -2.96 22.20 -21.22
N ASN A 377 -3.44 21.99 -20.00
CA ASN A 377 -3.47 23.03 -18.97
C ASN A 377 -2.35 22.83 -17.95
N THR A 378 -1.66 23.91 -17.56
CA THR A 378 -0.54 23.84 -16.63
C THR A 378 -0.72 24.79 -15.45
N VAL A 379 -0.35 24.32 -14.26
CA VAL A 379 -0.19 25.17 -13.08
C VAL A 379 1.20 25.01 -12.48
N LEU A 380 1.88 26.14 -12.26
CA LEU A 380 3.22 26.22 -11.69
C LEU A 380 3.26 27.20 -10.50
N ASN A 381 3.46 26.72 -9.28
CA ASN A 381 4.02 27.55 -8.21
C ASN A 381 5.54 27.39 -8.22
N ALA A 382 6.29 28.50 -8.15
CA ALA A 382 7.74 28.49 -8.08
C ALA A 382 8.26 29.50 -7.04
N LEU A 383 8.97 28.99 -6.01
CA LEU A 383 9.61 29.78 -4.96
C LEU A 383 8.60 30.67 -4.21
N GLY A 384 7.56 30.04 -3.64
CA GLY A 384 6.42 30.77 -3.08
C GLY A 384 5.57 29.99 -2.08
N ASN A 385 5.03 30.68 -1.07
CA ASN A 385 4.20 30.11 -0.01
C ASN A 385 2.76 30.66 -0.05
N GLY A 386 1.78 29.83 0.28
CA GLY A 386 0.38 30.27 0.44
C GLY A 386 -0.32 30.70 -0.86
N ASN A 387 0.17 30.30 -2.03
CA ASN A 387 -0.40 30.70 -3.32
C ASN A 387 -1.55 29.77 -3.73
N THR A 388 -2.60 30.35 -4.31
CA THR A 388 -3.70 29.64 -4.96
C THR A 388 -3.62 29.86 -6.46
N ILE A 389 -3.47 28.80 -7.24
CA ILE A 389 -3.24 28.89 -8.69
C ILE A 389 -4.14 27.88 -9.41
N THR A 390 -5.01 28.37 -10.29
CA THR A 390 -5.96 27.55 -11.06
C THR A 390 -5.84 27.81 -12.56
N SER A 391 -5.89 26.75 -13.37
CA SER A 391 -5.83 26.83 -14.84
C SER A 391 -6.76 25.82 -15.51
N GLY A 392 -7.73 26.28 -16.30
CA GLY A 392 -8.65 25.43 -17.06
C GLY A 392 -10.11 25.91 -17.01
N GLY A 393 -11.03 24.98 -16.77
CA GLY A 393 -12.48 25.24 -16.75
C GLY A 393 -13.16 25.09 -18.13
N PRO A 394 -14.46 25.43 -18.27
CA PRO A 394 -15.20 25.21 -19.51
C PRO A 394 -14.53 25.84 -20.73
N GLY A 395 -14.17 25.01 -21.73
CA GLY A 395 -13.45 25.45 -22.93
C GLY A 395 -11.97 25.82 -22.70
N GLY A 396 -11.41 25.58 -21.51
CA GLY A 396 -10.01 25.82 -21.16
C GLY A 396 -9.07 24.84 -21.84
N ASN A 397 -8.56 25.22 -23.01
CA ASN A 397 -7.50 24.49 -23.72
C ASN A 397 -6.30 25.40 -23.90
N PHE A 398 -5.09 24.89 -23.62
CA PHE A 398 -3.87 25.70 -23.57
C PHE A 398 -3.99 26.89 -22.60
N THR A 399 -4.31 26.60 -21.34
CA THR A 399 -4.28 27.60 -20.26
C THR A 399 -3.07 27.38 -19.35
N ALA A 400 -2.53 28.46 -18.79
CA ALA A 400 -1.40 28.43 -17.88
C ALA A 400 -1.58 29.40 -16.71
N GLY A 401 -1.59 28.87 -15.49
CA GLY A 401 -1.54 29.65 -14.24
C GLY A 401 -0.17 29.54 -13.58
N PHE A 402 0.46 30.66 -13.19
CA PHE A 402 1.79 30.59 -12.55
C PHE A 402 2.05 31.64 -11.45
N ASN A 403 2.95 31.31 -10.54
CA ASN A 403 3.55 32.22 -9.56
C ASN A 403 5.07 32.02 -9.54
N PHE A 404 5.84 33.11 -9.54
CA PHE A 404 7.30 33.09 -9.46
C PHE A 404 7.80 34.13 -8.45
N LEU A 405 8.52 33.68 -7.41
CA LEU A 405 9.05 34.54 -6.33
C LEU A 405 7.96 35.37 -5.64
N GLY A 406 6.91 34.71 -5.14
CA GLY A 406 5.73 35.40 -4.60
C GLY A 406 4.94 34.57 -3.58
N GLY A 407 4.23 35.24 -2.69
CA GLY A 407 3.42 34.58 -1.64
C GLY A 407 2.00 35.13 -1.52
N GLY A 408 1.06 34.31 -1.06
CA GLY A 408 -0.33 34.72 -0.86
C GLY A 408 -1.05 35.19 -2.12
N ASN A 409 -0.56 34.83 -3.32
CA ASN A 409 -1.15 35.25 -4.59
C ASN A 409 -2.32 34.35 -4.98
N ASN A 410 -3.34 34.93 -5.62
CA ASN A 410 -4.49 34.25 -6.19
C ASN A 410 -4.47 34.41 -7.73
N VAL A 411 -4.28 33.32 -8.45
CA VAL A 411 -4.05 33.32 -9.91
C VAL A 411 -5.07 32.42 -10.60
N THR A 412 -5.83 32.97 -11.55
CA THR A 412 -6.87 32.25 -12.31
C THR A 412 -6.68 32.42 -13.80
N ALA A 413 -6.37 31.33 -14.51
CA ALA A 413 -6.29 31.25 -15.96
C ALA A 413 -7.47 30.46 -16.54
N GLY A 414 -8.52 31.16 -16.95
CA GLY A 414 -9.72 30.59 -17.57
C GLY A 414 -11.01 31.28 -17.10
N PRO A 415 -12.18 30.90 -17.65
CA PRO A 415 -12.38 29.94 -18.74
C PRO A 415 -11.95 30.48 -20.12
N GLY A 416 -11.91 29.59 -21.11
CA GLY A 416 -11.55 29.89 -22.50
C GLY A 416 -10.12 29.52 -22.89
N PRO A 417 -9.81 29.45 -24.21
CA PRO A 417 -8.53 28.96 -24.70
C PRO A 417 -7.45 30.04 -24.74
N LEU A 418 -6.18 29.61 -24.79
CA LEU A 418 -4.99 30.48 -24.93
C LEU A 418 -4.92 31.55 -23.84
N THR A 419 -5.05 31.12 -22.59
CA THR A 419 -5.18 31.99 -21.41
C THR A 419 -3.98 31.83 -20.48
N LEU A 420 -3.17 32.88 -20.32
CA LEU A 420 -2.03 32.93 -19.40
C LEU A 420 -2.33 33.90 -18.24
N ALA A 421 -2.22 33.45 -17.00
CA ALA A 421 -2.32 34.30 -15.80
C ALA A 421 -1.15 34.02 -14.84
N GLY A 422 -0.58 35.06 -14.22
CA GLY A 422 0.40 34.84 -13.17
C GLY A 422 1.03 36.04 -12.48
N THR A 423 1.92 35.73 -11.55
CA THR A 423 2.61 36.67 -10.66
C THR A 423 4.13 36.49 -10.72
N VAL A 424 4.87 37.60 -10.68
CA VAL A 424 6.34 37.65 -10.76
C VAL A 424 6.85 38.69 -9.75
N VAL A 425 7.59 38.24 -8.72
CA VAL A 425 8.17 39.11 -7.68
C VAL A 425 7.10 39.99 -7.00
N THR A 426 5.95 39.39 -6.68
CA THR A 426 4.79 40.06 -6.05
C THR A 426 4.13 39.18 -4.99
N THR A 427 3.45 39.81 -4.03
CA THR A 427 2.80 39.16 -2.88
C THR A 427 1.40 39.74 -2.70
N GLY A 428 0.43 38.90 -2.30
CA GLY A 428 -0.96 39.29 -2.04
C GLY A 428 -1.76 39.77 -3.27
N GLN A 429 -1.32 39.45 -4.49
CA GLN A 429 -1.97 39.87 -5.73
C GLN A 429 -3.11 38.94 -6.15
N THR A 430 -4.14 39.50 -6.80
CA THR A 430 -5.17 38.72 -7.51
C THR A 430 -5.05 38.95 -9.02
N VAL A 431 -4.74 37.90 -9.76
CA VAL A 431 -4.50 37.93 -11.21
C VAL A 431 -5.44 36.95 -11.92
N THR A 432 -6.57 37.47 -12.40
CA THR A 432 -7.56 36.71 -13.17
C THR A 432 -7.48 37.06 -14.65
N LYS A 433 -7.51 36.05 -15.52
CA LYS A 433 -7.73 36.20 -16.96
C LYS A 433 -8.81 35.23 -17.42
N SER A 434 -9.85 35.77 -18.05
CA SER A 434 -10.88 35.02 -18.78
C SER A 434 -10.77 35.34 -20.27
N GLY A 435 -11.01 34.33 -21.12
CA GLY A 435 -10.80 34.35 -22.56
C GLY A 435 -9.33 34.50 -22.99
N PRO A 436 -9.05 34.48 -24.30
CA PRO A 436 -7.68 34.53 -24.83
C PRO A 436 -6.87 35.74 -24.38
N GLY A 437 -5.60 35.53 -24.07
CA GLY A 437 -4.64 36.58 -23.74
C GLY A 437 -3.85 36.35 -22.45
N ILE A 438 -3.21 37.42 -21.97
CA ILE A 438 -2.17 37.39 -20.94
C ILE A 438 -2.52 38.33 -19.78
N ALA A 439 -2.32 37.88 -18.54
CA ALA A 439 -2.34 38.68 -17.32
C ALA A 439 -1.12 38.38 -16.46
N ILE A 440 -0.21 39.34 -16.24
CA ILE A 440 0.99 39.16 -15.40
C ILE A 440 1.13 40.35 -14.46
N ASN A 441 1.12 40.15 -13.15
CA ASN A 441 1.04 41.24 -12.15
C ASN A 441 -0.10 42.23 -12.49
N GLN A 442 0.22 43.43 -13.00
CA GLN A 442 -0.75 44.43 -13.49
C GLN A 442 -0.84 44.55 -15.02
N PHE A 443 0.03 43.87 -15.78
CA PHE A 443 -0.03 43.82 -17.24
C PHE A 443 -1.22 42.97 -17.71
N ARG A 444 -1.99 43.45 -18.69
CA ARG A 444 -3.18 42.77 -19.24
C ARG A 444 -3.23 42.97 -20.76
N VAL A 445 -3.40 41.87 -21.52
CA VAL A 445 -3.59 41.88 -22.98
C VAL A 445 -4.65 40.85 -23.36
N GLY A 446 -5.52 41.19 -24.31
CA GLY A 446 -6.54 40.30 -24.88
C GLY A 446 -7.87 40.24 -24.11
N GLY A 447 -8.97 40.20 -24.84
CA GLY A 447 -10.34 40.20 -24.32
C GLY A 447 -11.08 41.53 -24.50
N ALA A 448 -12.40 41.52 -24.38
CA ALA A 448 -13.29 42.66 -24.67
C ALA A 448 -13.09 43.88 -23.74
N SER A 449 -12.38 43.73 -22.61
CA SER A 449 -12.01 44.85 -21.74
C SER A 449 -10.80 45.64 -22.24
N ALA A 450 -10.29 45.37 -23.45
CA ALA A 450 -9.27 46.17 -24.12
C ALA A 450 -9.81 47.48 -24.75
N VAL A 451 -10.84 48.09 -24.14
CA VAL A 451 -11.07 49.52 -24.32
C VAL A 451 -9.85 50.26 -23.78
N GLY A 452 -9.21 51.04 -24.64
CA GLY A 452 -7.94 51.70 -24.33
C GLY A 452 -8.04 52.63 -23.12
N PRO A 453 -6.90 53.02 -22.50
CA PRO A 453 -6.89 53.85 -21.31
C PRO A 453 -7.67 55.14 -21.56
N GLN A 454 -8.84 55.26 -20.92
CA GLN A 454 -9.73 56.41 -21.08
C GLN A 454 -9.00 57.64 -20.55
N SER A 455 -8.48 58.46 -21.47
CA SER A 455 -7.63 59.59 -21.11
C SER A 455 -8.39 60.53 -20.18
N ASN A 456 -7.81 60.84 -19.02
CA ASN A 456 -8.35 61.81 -18.06
C ASN A 456 -8.24 63.26 -18.58
N LYS A 457 -8.87 63.55 -19.72
CA LYS A 457 -9.34 64.90 -20.05
C LYS A 457 -10.51 65.20 -19.14
N GLY A 458 -10.21 65.82 -18.00
CA GLY A 458 -11.23 66.38 -17.11
C GLY A 458 -12.18 67.32 -17.87
N PRO A 459 -13.41 67.51 -17.36
CA PRO A 459 -14.42 68.30 -18.05
C PRO A 459 -13.91 69.72 -18.30
N LYS A 460 -13.91 70.12 -19.58
CA LYS A 460 -13.52 71.46 -20.02
C LYS A 460 -14.54 72.46 -19.45
N SER A 461 -14.10 73.38 -18.59
CA SER A 461 -14.99 74.36 -17.96
C SER A 461 -15.71 75.19 -19.02
N ALA A 462 -17.05 75.21 -18.95
CA ALA A 462 -17.87 76.03 -19.83
C ALA A 462 -17.69 77.51 -19.47
N ALA A 463 -17.49 78.36 -20.48
CA ALA A 463 -17.39 79.80 -20.27
C ALA A 463 -18.76 80.39 -19.88
N ALA A 464 -18.78 81.32 -18.92
CA ALA A 464 -19.99 81.98 -18.45
C ALA A 464 -20.57 82.94 -19.52
N GLY A 465 -21.60 82.50 -20.23
CA GLY A 465 -22.36 83.34 -21.15
C GLY A 465 -23.30 84.28 -20.40
N LYS A 466 -23.18 85.60 -20.64
CA LYS A 466 -24.09 86.61 -20.08
C LYS A 466 -25.53 86.40 -20.58
N SER A 467 -26.48 86.26 -19.66
CA SER A 467 -27.91 86.39 -19.95
C SER A 467 -28.32 87.87 -20.01
N GLY A 468 -28.31 88.45 -21.22
CA GLY A 468 -28.90 89.77 -21.46
C GLY A 468 -30.41 89.66 -21.67
N SER A 469 -31.21 90.41 -20.90
CA SER A 469 -32.67 90.44 -21.04
C SER A 469 -33.10 91.38 -22.17
N GLY A 470 -33.81 90.86 -23.17
CA GLY A 470 -34.43 91.68 -24.23
C GLY A 470 -35.33 90.84 -25.13
N SER A 471 -36.65 91.00 -25.00
CA SER A 471 -37.63 90.41 -25.90
C SER A 471 -38.80 91.38 -26.10
N SER A 472 -38.93 91.89 -27.32
CA SER A 472 -40.02 92.75 -27.78
C SER A 472 -40.08 92.72 -29.30
N GLY A 473 -41.27 92.57 -29.88
CA GLY A 473 -41.48 92.34 -31.32
C GLY A 473 -42.09 90.95 -31.55
N SER A 474 -43.41 90.80 -31.65
CA SER A 474 -44.31 91.27 -32.71
C SER A 474 -44.30 90.35 -33.94
N SER A 475 -45.31 89.49 -34.03
CA SER A 475 -45.55 88.54 -35.11
C SER A 475 -46.69 88.97 -36.02
N THR A 476 -46.45 89.17 -37.32
CA THR A 476 -47.51 89.26 -38.34
C THR A 476 -46.98 88.95 -39.75
N GLY A 477 -47.67 88.06 -40.46
CA GLY A 477 -47.60 87.92 -41.92
C GLY A 477 -46.45 87.06 -42.51
N GLY A 478 -46.66 86.29 -43.58
CA GLY A 478 -47.95 85.97 -44.19
C GLY A 478 -47.94 85.28 -45.56
N SER A 479 -48.51 84.07 -45.60
CA SER A 479 -49.21 83.45 -46.75
C SER A 479 -48.41 82.86 -47.94
N LYS A 480 -49.11 81.91 -48.60
CA LYS A 480 -48.89 81.31 -49.95
C LYS A 480 -47.69 80.37 -50.14
N ARG A 481 -47.71 79.42 -51.10
CA ARG A 481 -48.73 78.48 -51.67
C ARG A 481 -48.12 77.83 -52.93
N GLY A 482 -48.48 76.59 -53.23
CA GLY A 482 -48.02 75.82 -54.41
C GLY A 482 -46.92 74.83 -53.99
N ASN A 483 -47.03 73.51 -54.21
CA ASN A 483 -47.44 72.76 -55.41
C ASN A 483 -46.55 73.13 -56.60
N GLN A 484 -45.83 72.21 -57.23
CA GLN A 484 -46.27 70.84 -57.56
C GLN A 484 -45.67 69.73 -56.68
#